data_AF-A0A3M4A7M1-F1
#
_entry.id   AF-A0A3M4A7M1-F1
#
_cell.length_a   1.000
_cell.length_b   1.000
_cell.length_c   1.000
_cell.angle_alpha   90.00
_cell.angle_beta   90.00
_cell.angle_gamma   90.00
#
_symmetry.space_group_name_H-M   'P 1'
#
loop_
_entity.id
_entity.type
_entity.pdbx_description
1 polymer ?
#
loop_
_entity_poly.entity_id
_entity_poly.type
_entity_poly.pdbx_seq_one_letter_code
_entity_poly.pdbx_strand_id
1 'polypeptide(L)' 'MSWDEVDNEDTGAAVIKGANAGHASEANMDRLDGAGAAAALEARNVTANDSAAIIRAKAALDKLDVAEG' A
#
# COMPACT_ATOMS: atom_id res chain seq x y z
N MET A 1 35.03 -15.52 7.23
CA MET A 1 33.77 -16.18 7.64
C MET A 1 33.35 -17.06 6.49
N SER A 2 33.76 -18.33 6.55
CA SER A 2 33.32 -19.37 5.61
C SER A 2 31.95 -19.87 6.06
N TRP A 3 31.10 -20.18 5.10
CA TRP A 3 29.77 -20.75 5.35
C TRP A 3 29.81 -22.11 6.09
N ASP A 4 30.99 -22.74 6.20
CA ASP A 4 31.24 -23.94 7.02
C ASP A 4 31.07 -23.72 8.54
N GLU A 5 31.09 -22.49 9.04
CA GLU A 5 30.88 -22.22 10.46
C GLU A 5 29.39 -22.29 10.87
N VAL A 6 28.47 -22.44 9.91
CA VAL A 6 27.01 -22.45 10.12
C VAL A 6 26.44 -23.88 10.27
N ASP A 7 27.29 -24.91 10.20
CA ASP A 7 26.90 -26.33 10.38
C ASP A 7 27.41 -26.94 11.70
N ASN A 8 27.88 -26.11 12.65
CA ASN A 8 28.12 -26.60 14.01
C ASN A 8 26.77 -26.80 14.70
N GLU A 9 26.37 -28.06 14.79
CA GLU A 9 25.28 -28.60 15.60
C GLU A 9 25.41 -28.18 17.08
N ASP A 10 24.99 -26.96 17.38
CA ASP A 10 24.60 -26.53 18.73
C ASP A 10 23.36 -25.63 18.66
N THR A 11 22.49 -25.90 17.67
CA THR A 11 21.18 -25.28 17.56
C THR A 11 20.20 -25.97 18.51
N GLY A 12 20.38 -25.70 19.81
CA GLY A 12 19.33 -25.86 20.79
C GLY A 12 18.02 -25.29 20.22
N ALA A 13 17.03 -26.15 20.11
CA ALA A 13 15.75 -25.96 19.42
C ALA A 13 14.81 -24.87 20.01
N ALA A 14 15.34 -23.77 20.53
CA ALA A 14 14.61 -22.66 21.14
C ALA A 14 15.56 -21.46 21.12
N VAL A 15 15.36 -20.33 20.43
CA VAL A 15 14.17 -19.52 20.24
C VAL A 15 14.46 -18.63 19.03
N ILE A 16 14.42 -19.17 17.82
CA ILE A 16 14.02 -18.35 16.66
C ILE A 16 12.53 -18.65 16.42
N LYS A 17 11.73 -18.39 17.46
CA LYS A 17 10.35 -18.00 17.22
C LYS A 17 10.45 -16.62 16.57
N GLY A 18 10.66 -16.62 15.25
CA GLY A 18 10.61 -15.41 14.46
C GLY A 18 9.34 -14.65 14.85
N ALA A 19 9.46 -13.34 15.01
CA ALA A 19 8.39 -12.44 15.42
C ALA A 19 7.12 -12.49 14.53
N ASN A 20 7.10 -13.37 13.53
CA ASN A 20 6.00 -13.61 12.59
C ASN A 20 5.29 -14.95 12.77
N ALA A 21 5.57 -15.73 13.84
CA ALA A 21 4.88 -17.00 14.10
C ALA A 21 3.43 -16.85 14.62
N GLY A 22 2.90 -15.63 14.67
CA GLY A 22 1.49 -15.35 14.89
C GLY A 22 0.81 -15.25 13.53
N HIS A 23 0.41 -16.39 12.96
CA HIS A 23 -0.43 -16.42 11.77
C HIS A 23 -1.59 -15.45 11.98
N ALA A 24 -1.81 -14.55 11.01
CA ALA A 24 -3.03 -13.77 10.93
C ALA A 24 -4.18 -14.76 11.09
N SER A 25 -4.97 -14.62 12.15
CA SER A 25 -6.19 -15.41 12.30
C SER A 25 -7.05 -15.21 11.05
N GLU A 26 -7.92 -16.16 10.71
CA GLU A 26 -8.84 -16.02 9.57
C GLU A 26 -9.59 -14.67 9.63
N ALA A 27 -10.00 -14.25 10.83
CA ALA A 27 -10.61 -12.94 11.06
C ALA A 27 -9.70 -11.74 10.74
N ASN A 28 -8.38 -11.87 10.88
CA ASN A 28 -7.43 -10.83 10.47
C ASN A 28 -7.17 -10.85 8.96
N MET A 29 -7.20 -12.03 8.33
CA MET A 29 -7.10 -12.16 6.88
C MET A 29 -8.33 -11.58 6.17
N ASP A 30 -9.54 -11.88 6.65
CA ASP A 30 -10.78 -11.31 6.11
C ASP A 30 -10.82 -9.77 6.22
N ARG A 31 -10.32 -9.22 7.34
CA ARG A 31 -10.20 -7.77 7.51
C ARG A 31 -9.18 -7.17 6.55
N LEU A 32 -8.05 -7.83 6.33
CA LEU A 32 -7.02 -7.39 5.39
C LEU A 32 -7.56 -7.39 3.95
N ASP A 33 -8.28 -8.43 3.55
CA ASP A 33 -8.90 -8.53 2.23
C ASP A 33 -9.95 -7.43 2.03
N GLY A 34 -10.81 -7.20 3.04
CA GLY A 34 -11.79 -6.11 3.01
C GLY A 34 -11.14 -4.72 2.92
N ALA A 35 -10.09 -4.47 3.71
CA ALA A 35 -9.35 -3.21 3.68
C ALA A 35 -8.62 -3.01 2.34
N GLY A 36 -8.04 -4.07 1.77
CA GLY A 36 -7.39 -4.06 0.46
C GLY A 36 -8.38 -3.76 -0.67
N ALA A 37 -9.56 -4.39 -0.65
CA ALA A 37 -10.60 -4.13 -1.64
C ALA A 37 -11.12 -2.68 -1.58
N ALA A 38 -11.33 -2.13 -0.38
CA ALA A 38 -11.73 -0.74 -0.21
C ALA A 38 -10.64 0.23 -0.69
N ALA A 39 -9.38 -0.01 -0.32
CA ALA A 39 -8.26 0.82 -0.75
C ALA A 39 -8.07 0.79 -2.27
N ALA A 40 -8.29 -0.36 -2.92
CA ALA A 40 -8.23 -0.47 -4.38
C ALA A 40 -9.35 0.31 -5.07
N LEU A 41 -10.55 0.40 -4.49
CA LEU A 41 -11.63 1.22 -5.02
C LEU A 41 -11.32 2.71 -4.89
N GLU A 42 -10.86 3.14 -3.71
CA GLU A 42 -10.45 4.54 -3.48
C GLU A 42 -9.31 4.96 -4.41
N ALA A 43 -8.29 4.12 -4.58
CA ALA A 43 -7.18 4.41 -5.49
C ALA A 43 -7.60 4.50 -6.97
N ARG A 44 -8.71 3.85 -7.35
CA ARG A 44 -9.28 3.94 -8.71
C ARG A 44 -10.20 5.15 -8.88
N ASN A 45 -10.67 5.75 -7.79
CA ASN A 45 -11.57 6.90 -7.82
C ASN A 45 -10.81 8.22 -8.03
N VAL A 46 -10.01 8.28 -9.09
CA VAL A 46 -9.22 9.46 -9.46
C VAL A 46 -10.12 10.47 -10.17
N THR A 47 -10.14 11.69 -9.67
CA THR A 47 -10.91 12.82 -10.19
C THR A 47 -10.00 13.83 -10.90
N ALA A 48 -10.62 14.74 -11.66
CA ALA A 48 -9.93 15.89 -12.26
C ALA A 48 -9.19 16.78 -11.22
N ASN A 49 -9.61 16.73 -9.95
CA ASN A 49 -9.00 17.49 -8.87
C ASN A 49 -7.70 16.86 -8.35
N ASP A 50 -7.41 15.60 -8.70
CA ASP A 50 -6.20 14.91 -8.24
C ASP A 50 -4.98 15.22 -9.13
N SER A 51 -5.18 15.91 -10.26
CA SER A 51 -4.12 16.30 -11.19
C SER A 51 -3.95 17.81 -11.25
N ALA A 52 -2.80 18.30 -10.78
CA ALA A 52 -2.45 19.72 -10.83
C ALA A 52 -2.44 20.31 -12.25
N ALA A 53 -2.17 19.48 -13.27
CA ALA A 53 -2.25 19.89 -14.67
C ALA A 53 -3.71 20.12 -15.11
N ILE A 54 -4.62 19.22 -14.72
CA ILE A 54 -6.05 19.33 -15.04
C ILE A 54 -6.67 20.53 -14.32
N ILE A 55 -6.31 20.77 -13.04
CA ILE A 55 -6.75 21.97 -12.30
C ILE A 55 -6.36 23.26 -13.03
N ARG A 56 -5.10 23.36 -13.47
CA ARG A 56 -4.60 24.53 -14.21
C ARG A 56 -5.34 24.72 -15.54
N ALA A 57 -5.58 23.64 -16.27
CA ALA A 57 -6.34 23.70 -17.53
C ALA A 57 -7.79 24.16 -17.30
N LYS A 58 -8.45 23.63 -16.26
CA LYS A 58 -9.82 24.03 -15.90
C LYS A 58 -9.90 25.51 -15.53
N ALA A 59 -9.00 25.99 -14.68
CA ALA A 59 -8.96 27.40 -14.30
C ALA A 59 -8.67 28.35 -15.47
N ALA A 60 -7.95 27.87 -16.50
CA ALA A 60 -7.75 28.64 -17.73
C ALA A 60 -9.02 28.68 -18.58
N LEU A 61 -9.74 27.56 -18.69
CA LEU A 61 -11.02 27.49 -19.40
C LEU A 61 -12.09 28.37 -18.75
N ASP A 62 -12.23 28.31 -17.42
CA ASP A 62 -13.21 29.13 -16.68
C ASP A 62 -12.96 30.64 -16.90
N LYS A 63 -11.69 31.05 -17.06
CA LYS A 63 -11.33 32.45 -17.38
C LYS A 63 -11.69 32.86 -18.80
N LEU A 64 -11.55 31.94 -19.76
CA LEU A 64 -11.96 32.18 -21.15
C LEU A 64 -13.48 32.33 -21.23
N ASP A 65 -14.22 31.46 -20.54
CA ASP A 65 -15.68 31.47 -20.50
C ASP A 65 -16.24 32.81 -19.95
N VAL A 66 -15.60 33.36 -18.91
CA VAL A 66 -15.93 34.69 -18.37
C VAL A 66 -15.59 35.84 -19.33
N ALA A 67 -14.59 35.68 -20.19
CA ALA A 67 -14.15 36.73 -21.11
C ALA A 67 -14.95 36.75 -22.43
N GLU A 68 -15.56 35.61 -22.80
CA GLU A 68 -16.40 35.48 -24.00
C GLU A 68 -17.90 35.76 -23.73
N GLY A 69 -18.30 35.84 -22.46
CA GLY A 69 -19.65 36.17 -22.00
C GLY A 69 -19.96 37.67 -21.91
#